data_AF-A0A7V7X0Y2-F1
#
_entry.id   AF-A0A7V7X0Y2-F1
#
_cell.length_a   1.000
_cell.length_b   1.000
_cell.length_c   1.000
_cell.angle_alpha   90.00
_cell.angle_beta   90.00
_cell.angle_gamma   90.00
#
_symmetry.space_group_name_H-M   'P 1'
#
loop_
_entity.id
_entity.type
_entity.pdbx_description
1 polymer ?
#
loop_
_entity_poly.entity_id
_entity_poly.type
_entity_poly.pdbx_seq_one_letter_code
_entity_poly.pdbx_strand_id
1 'polypeptide(L)'
;MKRPNKFISFCFLINALQAAIFIGLFVGLIPIVLISQKLGNRLFEMFGSDTFMYIFNGLTFFSFINWIFCIRFWYKNDKYSKAIFGLLFPNVIYAPFYYYQVIIKKRPLRNTIDSPNLDLEKNENAIDQNDFVALTRKNIFEIIELWSSKDKQLDYQDSVPIADVSSELFCQWADSYTPEFIDFREAFNTVELGLLSEFDKELNIISGKTPNRLPEIREFIETDEWKVLSDKAKEILIELNTVGNISSRCTTPDF
;
A
#
# COMPACT_ATOMS: atom_id res chain seq x y z
N MET A 1 20.23 -9.26 10.25
CA MET A 1 20.05 -9.96 8.96
C MET A 1 20.51 -11.42 9.09
N LYS A 2 19.60 -12.40 8.98
CA LYS A 2 19.94 -13.84 9.00
C LYS A 2 20.82 -14.17 7.78
N ARG A 3 21.86 -15.00 7.94
CA ARG A 3 22.71 -15.46 6.82
C ARG A 3 21.80 -16.03 5.70
N PRO A 4 22.10 -15.72 4.42
CA PRO A 4 21.34 -16.29 3.31
C PRO A 4 21.35 -17.80 3.44
N ASN A 5 20.16 -18.40 3.39
CA ASN A 5 20.01 -19.83 3.55
C ASN A 5 20.88 -20.54 2.49
N LYS A 6 21.83 -21.36 2.93
CA LYS A 6 22.75 -22.11 2.05
C LYS A 6 21.99 -22.87 0.96
N PHE A 7 20.78 -23.31 1.29
CA PHE A 7 19.87 -23.98 0.37
C PHE A 7 19.46 -23.12 -0.83
N ILE A 8 19.13 -21.83 -0.63
CA ILE A 8 18.73 -20.93 -1.72
C ILE A 8 19.90 -20.73 -2.69
N SER A 9 21.10 -20.56 -2.14
CA SER A 9 22.32 -20.40 -2.94
C SER A 9 22.62 -21.66 -3.77
N PHE A 10 22.32 -22.84 -3.23
CA PHE A 10 22.44 -24.11 -3.95
C PHE A 10 21.43 -24.24 -5.10
N CYS A 11 20.15 -23.94 -4.87
CA CYS A 11 19.13 -23.93 -5.92
C CYS A 11 19.47 -22.94 -7.04
N PHE A 12 20.02 -21.78 -6.69
CA PHE A 12 20.50 -20.80 -7.66
C PHE A 12 21.65 -21.36 -8.52
N LEU A 13 22.63 -22.01 -7.90
CA LEU A 13 23.77 -22.60 -8.61
C LEU A 13 23.31 -23.67 -9.60
N ILE A 14 22.36 -24.51 -9.20
CA ILE A 14 21.76 -25.53 -10.07
C ILE A 14 21.03 -24.86 -11.25
N ASN A 15 20.21 -23.84 -11.00
CA ASN A 15 19.51 -23.11 -12.06
C ASN A 15 20.48 -22.45 -13.05
N ALA A 16 21.55 -21.84 -12.56
CA ALA A 16 22.57 -21.21 -13.40
C ALA A 16 23.32 -22.25 -14.25
N LEU A 17 23.64 -23.41 -13.67
CA LEU A 17 24.27 -24.52 -14.42
C LEU A 17 23.32 -25.08 -15.48
N GLN A 18 22.04 -25.30 -15.13
CA GLN A 18 21.01 -25.73 -16.08
C GLN A 18 20.84 -24.71 -17.20
N ALA A 19 20.81 -23.41 -16.89
CA ALA A 19 20.76 -22.34 -17.87
C ALA A 19 21.94 -22.41 -18.85
N ALA A 20 23.16 -22.55 -18.33
CA ALA A 20 24.36 -22.64 -19.15
C ALA A 20 24.35 -23.88 -20.05
N ILE A 21 23.91 -25.04 -19.54
CA ILE A 21 23.76 -26.26 -20.33
C ILE A 21 22.71 -26.06 -21.43
N PHE A 22 21.54 -25.52 -21.09
CA PHE A 22 20.45 -25.31 -22.04
C PHE A 22 20.84 -24.31 -23.14
N ILE A 23 21.46 -23.19 -22.77
CA ILE A 23 21.99 -22.20 -23.72
C ILE A 23 23.07 -22.83 -24.59
N GLY A 24 24.01 -23.58 -24.01
CA GLY A 24 25.06 -24.26 -24.78
C GLY A 24 24.51 -25.27 -25.78
N LEU A 25 23.49 -26.04 -25.39
CA LEU A 25 22.81 -26.99 -26.27
C LEU A 25 21.99 -26.28 -27.37
N PHE A 26 21.18 -25.27 -27.02
CA PHE A 26 20.30 -24.60 -27.98
C PHE A 26 21.01 -23.63 -28.91
N VAL A 27 21.99 -22.88 -28.41
CA VAL A 27 22.73 -21.88 -29.20
C VAL A 27 23.94 -22.52 -29.90
N GLY A 28 24.61 -23.46 -29.23
CA GLY A 28 25.79 -24.14 -29.80
C GLY A 28 25.42 -25.38 -30.59
N LEU A 29 24.81 -26.37 -29.94
CA LEU A 29 24.67 -27.71 -30.52
C LEU A 29 23.63 -27.76 -31.65
N ILE A 30 22.46 -27.14 -31.47
CA ILE A 30 21.37 -27.21 -32.46
C ILE A 30 21.77 -26.61 -33.81
N PRO A 31 22.33 -25.39 -33.91
CA PRO A 31 22.76 -24.83 -35.19
C PRO A 31 23.88 -25.67 -35.83
N ILE A 32 24.82 -26.18 -35.04
CA ILE A 32 25.90 -27.03 -35.54
C ILE A 32 25.35 -28.35 -36.11
N VAL A 33 24.36 -28.97 -35.46
CA VAL A 33 23.70 -30.18 -35.96
C VAL A 33 22.89 -29.91 -37.22
N LEU A 34 22.20 -28.77 -37.29
CA LEU A 34 21.44 -28.36 -38.47
C LEU A 34 22.35 -28.03 -39.66
N ILE A 35 23.51 -27.41 -39.42
CA ILE A 35 24.50 -27.08 -40.45
C ILE A 35 25.34 -28.31 -40.83
N SER A 36 25.58 -29.23 -39.90
CA SER A 36 26.45 -30.40 -40.07
C SER A 36 25.73 -31.68 -39.67
N GLN A 37 24.90 -32.21 -40.58
CA GLN A 37 24.24 -33.52 -40.42
C GLN A 37 25.23 -34.64 -40.07
N LYS A 38 26.46 -34.58 -40.61
CA LYS A 38 27.53 -35.55 -40.33
C LYS A 38 27.97 -35.54 -38.87
N LEU A 39 28.05 -34.37 -38.23
CA LEU A 39 28.40 -34.28 -36.82
C LEU A 39 27.23 -34.72 -35.93
N GLY A 40 26.00 -34.37 -36.32
CA GLY A 40 24.79 -34.86 -35.66
C GLY A 40 24.74 -36.39 -35.61
N ASN A 41 24.92 -37.05 -36.75
CA ASN A 41 24.90 -38.51 -36.82
C ASN A 41 25.99 -39.17 -35.95
N ARG A 42 27.21 -38.62 -35.94
CA ARG A 42 28.29 -39.12 -35.07
C ARG A 42 27.99 -38.97 -33.58
N LEU A 43 27.36 -37.87 -33.18
CA LEU A 43 26.95 -37.69 -31.79
C LEU A 43 25.86 -38.69 -31.41
N PHE A 44 24.88 -38.92 -32.28
CA PHE A 44 23.83 -39.93 -32.06
C PHE A 44 24.41 -41.36 -31.99
N GLU A 45 25.37 -41.70 -32.84
CA GLU A 45 26.05 -43.00 -32.82
C GLU A 45 26.89 -43.20 -31.54
N MET A 46 27.55 -42.14 -31.06
CA MET A 46 28.44 -42.23 -29.89
C MET A 46 27.68 -42.49 -28.59
N PHE A 47 26.49 -41.90 -28.43
CA PHE A 47 25.70 -42.09 -27.22
C PHE A 47 24.69 -43.23 -27.34
N GLY A 48 24.34 -43.66 -28.55
CA GLY A 48 23.19 -44.54 -28.79
C GLY A 48 21.87 -43.78 -28.60
N SER A 49 20.88 -44.05 -29.47
CA SER A 49 19.60 -43.35 -29.44
C SER A 49 18.92 -43.43 -28.07
N ASP A 50 18.93 -44.62 -27.48
CA ASP A 50 18.14 -44.90 -26.29
C ASP A 50 18.78 -44.25 -25.06
N THR A 51 20.09 -44.42 -24.88
CA THR A 51 20.83 -43.80 -23.77
C THR A 51 20.78 -42.27 -23.84
N PHE A 52 20.90 -41.69 -25.03
CA PHE A 52 20.74 -40.24 -25.21
C PHE A 52 19.34 -39.78 -24.77
N MET A 53 18.29 -40.48 -25.22
CA MET A 53 16.90 -40.15 -24.84
C MET A 53 16.67 -40.29 -23.34
N TYR A 54 17.23 -41.31 -22.69
CA TYR A 54 17.12 -41.46 -21.23
C TYR A 54 17.81 -40.33 -20.47
N ILE A 55 19.03 -39.95 -20.88
CA ILE A 55 19.76 -38.82 -20.26
C ILE A 55 18.99 -37.52 -20.45
N PHE A 56 18.52 -37.26 -21.66
CA PHE A 56 17.77 -36.05 -21.99
C PHE A 56 16.46 -35.95 -21.22
N ASN A 57 15.70 -37.05 -21.15
CA ASN A 57 14.44 -37.12 -20.39
C ASN A 57 14.70 -36.93 -18.89
N GLY A 58 15.75 -37.53 -18.34
CA GLY A 58 16.14 -37.35 -16.95
C GLY A 58 16.49 -35.89 -16.62
N LEU A 59 17.26 -35.22 -17.47
CA LEU A 59 17.60 -33.80 -17.31
C LEU A 59 16.36 -32.90 -17.40
N THR A 60 15.45 -33.20 -18.33
CA THR A 60 14.20 -32.45 -18.51
C THR A 60 13.29 -32.61 -17.29
N PHE A 61 13.15 -33.82 -16.77
CA PHE A 61 12.37 -34.11 -15.57
C PHE A 61 12.92 -33.40 -14.33
N PHE A 62 14.24 -33.43 -14.13
CA PHE A 62 14.89 -32.74 -13.02
C PHE A 62 14.72 -31.21 -13.12
N SER A 63 14.79 -30.67 -14.33
CA SER A 63 14.53 -29.24 -14.60
C SER A 63 13.09 -28.85 -14.27
N PHE A 64 12.12 -29.70 -14.60
CA PHE A 64 10.70 -29.48 -14.28
C PHE A 64 10.44 -29.52 -12.76
N ILE A 65 11.04 -30.46 -12.03
CA ILE A 65 10.95 -30.50 -10.56
C ILE A 65 11.51 -29.20 -9.97
N ASN A 66 12.70 -28.79 -10.41
CA ASN A 66 13.33 -27.56 -9.94
C ASN A 66 12.48 -26.31 -10.26
N TRP A 67 11.80 -26.28 -11.41
CA TRP A 67 10.85 -25.24 -11.78
C TRP A 67 9.66 -25.15 -10.81
N ILE A 68 9.02 -26.27 -10.47
CA ILE A 68 7.94 -26.33 -9.46
C ILE A 68 8.43 -25.81 -8.11
N PHE A 69 9.64 -26.20 -7.69
CA PHE A 69 10.23 -25.72 -6.45
C PHE A 69 10.47 -24.22 -6.45
N CYS A 70 10.98 -23.65 -7.55
CA CYS A 70 11.16 -22.21 -7.70
C CYS A 70 9.82 -21.46 -7.58
N ILE A 71 8.76 -21.97 -8.22
CA ILE A 71 7.40 -21.41 -8.10
C ILE A 71 6.93 -21.46 -6.65
N ARG A 72 7.05 -22.61 -5.97
CA ARG A 72 6.64 -22.76 -4.57
C ARG A 72 7.42 -21.85 -3.63
N PHE A 73 8.73 -21.75 -3.82
CA PHE A 73 9.59 -20.86 -3.04
C PHE A 73 9.17 -19.41 -3.21
N TRP A 74 8.92 -18.98 -4.45
CA TRP A 74 8.51 -17.62 -4.74
C TRP A 74 7.11 -17.31 -4.19
N TYR A 75 6.14 -18.21 -4.38
CA TYR A 75 4.80 -18.06 -3.79
C TYR A 75 4.85 -17.89 -2.27
N LYS A 76 5.79 -18.57 -1.59
CA LYS A 76 5.96 -18.44 -0.14
C LYS A 76 6.60 -17.11 0.28
N ASN A 77 7.54 -16.58 -0.49
CA ASN A 77 8.40 -15.47 -0.05
C ASN A 77 8.13 -14.13 -0.77
N ASP A 78 7.41 -14.13 -1.88
CA ASP A 78 7.21 -12.96 -2.74
C ASP A 78 5.88 -13.03 -3.50
N LYS A 79 4.81 -13.50 -2.82
CA LYS A 79 3.47 -13.80 -3.38
C LYS A 79 2.84 -12.65 -4.20
N TYR A 80 3.30 -11.41 -3.99
CA TYR A 80 2.64 -10.18 -4.43
C TYR A 80 3.49 -9.32 -5.39
N SER A 81 4.59 -9.86 -5.92
CA SER A 81 5.43 -9.12 -6.85
C SER A 81 4.99 -9.33 -8.30
N LYS A 82 4.97 -8.24 -9.08
CA LYS A 82 4.71 -8.26 -10.54
C LYS A 82 5.72 -9.14 -11.31
N ALA A 83 6.79 -9.57 -10.64
CA ALA A 83 7.77 -10.54 -11.11
C ALA A 83 7.19 -11.92 -11.49
N ILE A 84 5.98 -12.27 -11.03
CA ILE A 84 5.39 -13.60 -11.27
C ILE A 84 5.32 -13.96 -12.76
N PHE A 85 5.00 -12.96 -13.60
CA PHE A 85 4.88 -13.15 -15.05
C PHE A 85 6.24 -13.39 -15.71
N GLY A 86 7.30 -12.76 -15.19
CA GLY A 86 8.69 -12.99 -15.63
C GLY A 86 9.27 -14.33 -15.15
N LEU A 87 8.65 -14.99 -14.18
CA LEU A 87 9.04 -16.33 -13.72
C LEU A 87 8.32 -17.45 -14.47
N LEU A 88 7.11 -17.18 -14.96
CA LEU A 88 6.31 -18.15 -15.70
C LEU A 88 6.86 -18.40 -17.11
N PHE A 89 7.48 -17.41 -17.75
CA PHE A 89 7.88 -17.51 -19.16
C PHE A 89 9.41 -17.63 -19.40
N PRO A 90 10.29 -16.99 -18.60
CA PRO A 90 11.74 -17.34 -18.59
C PRO A 90 12.36 -17.62 -17.19
N ASN A 91 11.88 -18.62 -16.44
CA ASN A 91 12.41 -18.95 -15.10
C ASN A 91 13.94 -19.15 -15.06
N VAL A 92 14.50 -19.77 -16.10
CA VAL A 92 15.94 -20.06 -16.26
C VAL A 92 16.81 -18.80 -16.27
N ILE A 93 16.34 -17.70 -16.86
CA ILE A 93 17.08 -16.42 -16.93
C ILE A 93 16.69 -15.50 -15.78
N TYR A 94 15.40 -15.51 -15.41
CA TYR A 94 14.86 -14.58 -14.44
C TYR A 94 15.24 -14.93 -13.01
N ALA A 95 15.25 -16.21 -12.61
CA ALA A 95 15.62 -16.59 -11.25
C ALA A 95 17.06 -16.16 -10.89
N PRO A 96 18.06 -16.29 -11.79
CA PRO A 96 19.39 -15.76 -11.53
C PRO A 96 19.44 -14.23 -11.37
N PHE A 97 18.78 -13.52 -12.26
CA PHE A 97 18.72 -12.06 -12.23
C PHE A 97 18.02 -11.54 -10.96
N TYR A 98 16.92 -12.19 -10.57
CA TYR A 98 16.15 -11.88 -9.37
C TYR A 98 16.97 -12.10 -8.09
N TYR A 99 17.62 -13.25 -7.94
CA TYR A 99 18.48 -13.52 -6.79
C TYR A 99 19.63 -12.51 -6.69
N TYR A 100 20.26 -12.15 -7.82
CA TYR A 100 21.29 -11.11 -7.86
C TYR A 100 20.75 -9.76 -7.34
N GLN A 101 19.55 -9.35 -7.75
CA GLN A 101 18.96 -8.10 -7.28
C GLN A 101 18.64 -8.11 -5.77
N VAL A 102 18.08 -9.21 -5.26
CA VAL A 102 17.61 -9.30 -3.88
C VAL A 102 18.75 -9.52 -2.90
N ILE A 103 19.66 -10.46 -3.19
CA ILE A 103 20.72 -10.86 -2.25
C ILE A 103 21.96 -9.96 -2.38
N ILE A 104 22.43 -9.71 -3.60
CA ILE A 104 23.70 -9.00 -3.82
C ILE A 104 23.49 -7.49 -3.77
N LYS A 105 22.49 -6.98 -4.50
CA LYS A 105 22.17 -5.53 -4.51
C LYS A 105 21.33 -5.07 -3.32
N LYS A 106 20.96 -5.98 -2.41
CA LYS A 106 20.11 -5.70 -1.23
C LYS A 106 18.87 -4.87 -1.57
N ARG A 107 18.25 -5.08 -2.73
CA ARG A 107 17.00 -4.38 -3.02
C ARG A 107 15.96 -4.86 -2.01
N PRO A 108 15.29 -3.95 -1.27
CA PRO A 108 14.18 -4.35 -0.42
C PRO A 108 13.12 -4.99 -1.31
N LEU A 109 12.63 -6.16 -0.90
CA LEU A 109 11.52 -6.84 -1.55
C LEU A 109 10.30 -5.93 -1.42
N ARG A 110 10.03 -5.15 -2.47
CA ARG A 110 8.90 -4.23 -2.52
C ARG A 110 7.67 -5.06 -2.89
N ASN A 111 6.97 -5.57 -1.88
CA ASN A 111 5.58 -5.99 -2.06
C ASN A 111 4.78 -4.73 -2.41
N THR A 112 4.61 -4.47 -3.70
CA THR A 112 3.82 -3.34 -4.22
C THR A 112 2.32 -3.64 -4.29
N ILE A 113 1.87 -4.77 -3.74
CA ILE A 113 0.46 -5.13 -3.63
C ILE A 113 0.23 -5.44 -2.16
N ASP A 114 -0.69 -4.70 -1.55
CA ASP A 114 -1.00 -4.68 -0.12
C ASP A 114 -0.93 -6.07 0.52
N SER A 115 -0.04 -6.20 1.51
CA SER A 115 -0.07 -7.32 2.44
C SER A 115 -1.01 -6.95 3.59
N PRO A 116 -2.11 -7.69 3.81
CA PRO A 116 -2.90 -7.51 5.01
C PRO A 116 -2.08 -8.05 6.18
N ASN A 117 -1.71 -7.18 7.11
CA ASN A 117 -1.00 -7.44 8.37
C ASN A 117 0.44 -7.97 8.25
N LEU A 118 1.41 -7.11 8.55
CA LEU A 118 2.68 -7.54 9.15
C LEU A 118 3.37 -6.34 9.83
N ASP A 119 3.67 -6.52 11.11
CA ASP A 119 4.32 -5.61 12.04
C ASP A 119 5.48 -4.85 11.38
N LEU A 120 5.30 -3.54 11.24
CA LEU A 120 6.27 -2.65 10.64
C LEU A 120 7.47 -2.49 11.59
N GLU A 121 8.64 -2.93 11.13
CA GLU A 121 9.90 -2.39 11.63
C GLU A 121 9.83 -0.86 11.52
N LYS A 122 9.94 -0.20 12.68
CA LYS A 122 9.95 1.25 12.89
C LYS A 122 10.77 1.95 11.80
N ASN A 123 10.07 2.42 10.78
CA ASN A 123 10.62 3.33 9.79
C ASN A 123 10.78 4.67 10.53
N GLU A 124 11.94 5.33 10.45
CA GLU A 124 12.15 6.63 11.11
C GLU A 124 11.21 7.74 10.59
N ASN A 125 10.43 7.44 9.54
CA ASN A 125 9.36 8.27 8.98
C ASN A 125 7.96 7.60 9.07
N ALA A 126 7.80 6.50 9.82
CA ALA A 126 6.47 5.96 10.11
C ALA A 126 5.83 6.88 11.14
N ILE A 127 4.73 7.53 10.74
CA ILE A 127 3.85 8.28 11.65
C ILE A 127 3.52 7.34 12.80
N ASP A 128 3.94 7.69 14.02
CA ASP A 128 3.62 6.90 15.20
C ASP A 128 2.09 6.89 15.39
N GLN A 129 1.54 5.85 16.01
CA GLN A 129 0.10 5.81 16.28
C GLN A 129 -0.35 7.07 17.05
N ASN A 130 0.49 7.55 17.96
CA ASN A 130 0.25 8.81 18.69
C ASN A 130 0.22 10.04 17.77
N ASP A 131 1.06 10.10 16.74
CA ASP A 131 1.07 11.20 15.77
C ASP A 131 -0.21 11.19 14.94
N PHE A 132 -0.69 10.00 14.56
CA PHE A 132 -1.95 9.86 13.83
C PHE A 132 -3.16 10.32 14.68
N VAL A 133 -3.20 9.93 15.96
CA VAL A 133 -4.22 10.38 16.92
C VAL A 133 -4.18 11.91 17.08
N ALA A 134 -2.99 12.49 17.21
CA ALA A 134 -2.82 13.95 17.32
C ALA A 134 -3.25 14.69 16.05
N LEU A 135 -2.90 14.17 14.86
CA LEU A 135 -3.31 14.71 13.57
C LEU A 135 -4.82 14.62 13.36
N THR A 136 -5.44 13.50 13.73
CA THR A 136 -6.90 13.30 13.67
C THR A 136 -7.61 14.34 14.52
N ARG A 137 -7.15 14.51 15.77
CA ARG A 137 -7.68 15.53 16.68
C ARG A 137 -7.56 16.94 16.09
N LYS A 138 -6.37 17.29 15.62
CA LYS A 138 -6.09 18.60 15.02
C LYS A 138 -7.00 18.87 13.82
N ASN A 139 -7.10 17.91 12.90
CA ASN A 139 -7.92 18.03 11.69
C ASN A 139 -9.40 18.31 12.02
N ILE A 140 -9.98 17.58 12.97
CA ILE A 140 -11.37 17.82 13.39
C ILE A 140 -11.55 19.20 14.01
N PHE A 141 -10.61 19.66 14.85
CA PHE A 141 -10.67 21.01 15.42
C PHE A 141 -10.59 22.08 14.32
N GLU A 142 -9.71 21.91 13.33
CA GLU A 142 -9.58 22.83 12.19
C GLU A 142 -10.87 22.87 11.35
N ILE A 143 -11.53 21.72 11.13
CA ILE A 143 -12.80 21.66 10.41
C ILE A 143 -13.91 22.36 11.18
N ILE A 144 -14.07 22.08 12.48
CA ILE A 144 -15.08 22.77 13.31
C ILE A 144 -14.80 24.28 13.36
N GLU A 145 -13.53 24.68 13.46
CA GLU A 145 -13.14 26.08 13.43
C GLU A 145 -13.48 26.75 12.09
N LEU A 146 -13.26 26.05 10.97
CA LEU A 146 -13.66 26.51 9.65
C LEU A 146 -15.18 26.70 9.57
N TRP A 147 -15.98 25.73 10.01
CA TRP A 147 -17.44 25.83 10.06
C TRP A 147 -17.93 27.00 10.94
N SER A 148 -17.19 27.31 12.01
CA SER A 148 -17.55 28.37 12.97
C SER A 148 -17.30 29.81 12.45
N SER A 149 -16.58 29.97 11.33
CA SER A 149 -16.09 31.28 10.88
C SER A 149 -16.40 31.58 9.42
N LYS A 150 -17.27 32.57 9.22
CA LYS A 150 -17.59 33.16 7.91
C LYS A 150 -16.33 33.60 7.17
N ASP A 151 -15.46 34.34 7.87
CA ASP A 151 -14.27 34.95 7.26
C ASP A 151 -13.30 33.87 6.78
N LYS A 152 -13.11 32.80 7.56
CA LYS A 152 -12.24 31.68 7.14
C LYS A 152 -12.75 30.96 5.90
N GLN A 153 -14.07 30.81 5.76
CA GLN A 153 -14.67 30.17 4.59
C GLN A 153 -14.54 31.04 3.33
N LEU A 154 -14.70 32.37 3.48
CA LEU A 154 -14.47 33.33 2.40
C LEU A 154 -12.99 33.36 1.98
N ASP A 155 -12.07 33.39 2.95
CA ASP A 155 -10.63 33.32 2.70
C ASP A 155 -10.26 32.02 1.99
N TYR A 156 -10.89 30.89 2.36
CA TYR A 156 -10.67 29.61 1.69
C TYR A 156 -11.08 29.68 0.21
N GLN A 157 -12.24 30.24 -0.10
CA GLN A 157 -12.70 30.42 -1.48
C GLN A 157 -11.78 31.32 -2.30
N ASP A 158 -11.28 32.40 -1.69
CA ASP A 158 -10.38 33.33 -2.37
C ASP A 158 -9.00 32.69 -2.62
N SER A 159 -8.57 31.76 -1.74
CA SER A 159 -7.34 30.98 -1.91
C SER A 159 -7.43 29.87 -2.97
N VAL A 160 -8.63 29.31 -3.19
CA VAL A 160 -8.89 28.25 -4.18
C VAL A 160 -10.16 28.57 -5.00
N PRO A 161 -10.11 29.52 -5.96
CA PRO A 161 -11.31 30.01 -6.66
C PRO A 161 -12.06 28.97 -7.50
N ILE A 162 -11.41 27.85 -7.83
CA ILE A 162 -12.01 26.76 -8.61
C ILE A 162 -12.82 25.78 -7.75
N ALA A 163 -12.65 25.81 -6.43
CA ALA A 163 -13.36 24.91 -5.52
C ALA A 163 -14.75 25.46 -5.22
N ASP A 164 -15.74 24.56 -5.20
CA ASP A 164 -17.05 24.84 -4.61
C ASP A 164 -16.93 24.66 -3.09
N VAL A 165 -16.55 25.73 -2.40
CA VAL A 165 -16.27 25.68 -0.95
C VAL A 165 -17.50 25.26 -0.16
N SER A 166 -18.71 25.65 -0.57
CA SER A 166 -19.94 25.22 0.09
C SER A 166 -20.05 23.70 0.13
N SER A 167 -19.85 23.04 -1.02
CA SER A 167 -19.87 21.57 -1.12
C SER A 167 -18.69 20.92 -0.38
N GLU A 168 -17.50 21.51 -0.49
CA GLU A 168 -16.29 21.03 0.16
C GLU A 168 -16.42 20.96 1.68
N LEU A 169 -17.10 21.92 2.33
CA LEU A 169 -17.31 21.91 3.78
C LEU A 169 -18.04 20.64 4.25
N PHE A 170 -19.05 20.17 3.50
CA PHE A 170 -19.76 18.93 3.81
C PHE A 170 -18.89 17.71 3.52
N CYS A 171 -18.16 17.70 2.41
CA CYS A 171 -17.26 16.60 2.05
C CYS A 171 -16.14 16.43 3.08
N GLN A 172 -15.49 17.51 3.49
CA GLN A 172 -14.43 17.48 4.50
C GLN A 172 -14.89 16.89 5.82
N TRP A 173 -16.10 17.24 6.26
CA TRP A 173 -16.70 16.64 7.44
C TRP A 173 -16.95 15.14 7.25
N ALA A 174 -17.61 14.75 6.16
CA ALA A 174 -17.93 13.35 5.86
C ALA A 174 -16.68 12.46 5.74
N ASP A 175 -15.60 12.99 5.18
CA ASP A 175 -14.33 12.27 5.02
C ASP A 175 -13.53 12.18 6.33
N SER A 176 -13.72 13.12 7.26
CA SER A 176 -12.92 13.22 8.49
C SER A 176 -13.63 12.65 9.72
N TYR A 177 -14.95 12.71 9.79
CA TYR A 177 -15.74 12.25 10.92
C TYR A 177 -16.07 10.76 10.77
N THR A 178 -15.22 9.91 11.36
CA THR A 178 -15.32 8.45 11.24
C THR A 178 -15.38 7.77 12.62
N PRO A 179 -16.48 7.95 13.39
CA PRO A 179 -16.59 7.47 14.77
C PRO A 179 -16.52 5.94 14.92
N GLU A 180 -16.69 5.19 13.83
CA GLU A 180 -16.58 3.74 13.76
C GLU A 180 -15.14 3.22 13.85
N PHE A 181 -14.14 4.02 13.49
CA PHE A 181 -12.74 3.62 13.60
C PHE A 181 -12.18 3.83 15.01
N ILE A 182 -11.29 2.91 15.42
CA ILE A 182 -10.72 2.93 16.77
C ILE A 182 -9.80 4.14 16.96
N ASP A 183 -8.96 4.45 15.98
CA ASP A 183 -8.01 5.56 16.02
C ASP A 183 -8.71 6.92 16.17
N PHE A 184 -9.89 7.07 15.55
CA PHE A 184 -10.72 8.25 15.73
C PHE A 184 -11.22 8.37 17.16
N ARG A 185 -11.75 7.29 17.74
CA ARG A 185 -12.23 7.29 19.13
C ARG A 185 -11.11 7.48 20.15
N GLU A 186 -9.88 7.07 19.83
CA GLU A 186 -8.71 7.31 20.68
C GLU A 186 -8.29 8.79 20.71
N ALA A 187 -8.64 9.58 19.68
CA ALA A 187 -8.31 11.00 19.58
C ALA A 187 -9.17 11.93 20.46
N PHE A 188 -10.27 11.42 21.01
CA PHE A 188 -11.26 12.21 21.74
C PHE A 188 -11.74 11.48 22.98
N ASN A 189 -12.04 12.24 24.04
CA ASN A 189 -12.72 11.67 25.19
C ASN A 189 -14.24 11.51 24.94
N THR A 190 -14.94 10.81 25.83
CA THR A 190 -16.37 10.52 25.67
C THR A 190 -17.25 11.76 25.54
N VAL A 191 -16.90 12.86 26.22
CA VAL A 191 -17.65 14.13 26.16
C VAL A 191 -17.46 14.76 24.79
N GLU A 192 -16.22 14.84 24.32
CA GLU A 192 -15.89 15.37 22.98
C GLU A 192 -16.56 14.56 21.87
N LEU A 193 -16.54 13.22 21.96
CA LEU A 193 -17.26 12.36 21.02
C LEU A 193 -18.78 12.64 21.02
N GLY A 194 -19.35 12.94 22.18
CA GLY A 194 -20.75 13.37 22.29
C GLY A 194 -21.02 14.66 21.53
N LEU A 195 -20.18 15.67 21.71
CA LEU A 195 -20.28 16.96 21.03
C LEU A 195 -20.14 16.82 19.51
N LEU A 196 -19.14 16.07 19.05
CA LEU A 196 -18.94 15.83 17.62
C LEU A 196 -20.12 15.07 17.00
N SER A 197 -20.73 14.12 17.74
CA SER A 197 -21.94 13.43 17.30
C SER A 197 -23.16 14.36 17.23
N GLU A 198 -23.27 15.36 18.10
CA GLU A 198 -24.32 16.38 18.00
C GLU A 198 -24.15 17.25 16.76
N PHE A 199 -22.93 17.69 16.47
CA PHE A 199 -22.64 18.42 15.25
C PHE A 199 -23.02 17.63 14.01
N ASP A 200 -22.59 16.36 13.94
CA ASP A 200 -22.86 15.47 12.83
C ASP A 200 -24.38 15.30 12.58
N LYS A 201 -25.17 15.15 13.64
CA LYS A 201 -26.62 15.06 13.53
C LYS A 201 -27.24 16.32 12.93
N GLU A 202 -26.84 17.50 13.42
CA GLU A 202 -27.36 18.77 12.90
C GLU A 202 -26.95 18.97 11.42
N LEU A 203 -25.69 18.67 11.09
CA LEU A 203 -25.17 18.73 9.73
C LEU A 203 -25.95 17.81 8.79
N ASN A 204 -26.25 16.58 9.21
CA ASN A 204 -27.06 15.64 8.43
C ASN A 204 -28.53 16.10 8.26
N ILE A 205 -29.12 16.71 9.29
CA ILE A 205 -30.47 17.30 9.20
C ILE A 205 -30.52 18.43 8.18
N ILE A 206 -29.53 19.33 8.21
CA ILE A 206 -29.43 20.45 7.28
C ILE A 206 -29.11 19.98 5.85
N SER A 207 -28.17 19.05 5.71
CA SER A 207 -27.83 18.42 4.42
C SER A 207 -29.06 17.83 3.72
N GLY A 208 -29.96 17.18 4.48
CA GLY A 208 -31.22 16.65 3.96
C GLY A 208 -32.24 17.70 3.51
N LYS A 209 -32.09 18.97 3.91
CA LYS A 209 -32.95 20.10 3.51
C LYS A 209 -32.36 20.91 2.36
N THR A 210 -31.04 20.91 2.24
CA THR A 210 -30.34 21.68 1.20
C THR A 210 -30.54 21.09 -0.19
N PRO A 211 -30.53 21.91 -1.25
CA PRO A 211 -30.58 21.42 -2.62
C PRO A 211 -29.34 20.59 -2.97
N ASN A 212 -29.49 19.63 -3.91
CA ASN A 212 -28.37 18.81 -4.41
C ASN A 212 -27.16 19.63 -4.92
N ARG A 213 -27.41 20.87 -5.34
CA ARG A 213 -26.37 21.82 -5.71
C ARG A 213 -26.48 23.01 -4.78
N LEU A 214 -25.49 23.15 -3.90
CA LEU A 214 -25.43 24.26 -2.96
C LEU A 214 -25.16 25.57 -3.72
N PRO A 215 -25.65 26.71 -3.18
CA PRO A 215 -25.22 28.02 -3.62
C PRO A 215 -23.71 28.19 -3.41
N GLU A 216 -23.09 29.11 -4.17
CA GLU A 216 -21.70 29.50 -3.92
C GLU A 216 -21.54 30.03 -2.48
N ILE A 217 -20.34 29.91 -1.90
CA ILE A 217 -20.14 30.20 -0.47
C ILE A 217 -20.61 31.60 -0.06
N ARG A 218 -20.44 32.60 -0.93
CA ARG A 218 -20.86 34.00 -0.68
C ARG A 218 -22.38 34.13 -0.52
N GLU A 219 -23.15 33.26 -1.15
CA GLU A 219 -24.60 33.18 -1.00
C GLU A 219 -24.98 32.22 0.13
N PHE A 220 -24.29 31.08 0.24
CA PHE A 220 -24.58 30.05 1.24
C PHE A 220 -24.43 30.57 2.66
N ILE A 221 -23.41 31.38 2.96
CA ILE A 221 -23.21 31.97 4.29
C ILE A 221 -24.32 32.93 4.73
N GLU A 222 -25.17 33.39 3.82
CA GLU A 222 -26.31 34.25 4.13
C GLU A 222 -27.59 33.45 4.42
N THR A 223 -27.59 32.14 4.12
CA THR A 223 -28.72 31.23 4.35
C THR A 223 -28.94 30.97 5.84
N ASP A 224 -30.15 30.60 6.21
CA ASP A 224 -30.47 30.27 7.60
C ASP A 224 -29.89 28.90 7.98
N GLU A 225 -29.83 27.98 7.02
CA GLU A 225 -29.16 26.68 7.15
C GLU A 225 -27.70 26.83 7.59
N TRP A 226 -26.95 27.70 6.91
CA TRP A 226 -25.55 27.94 7.27
C TRP A 226 -25.44 28.58 8.66
N LYS A 227 -26.27 29.56 9.00
CA LYS A 227 -26.20 30.24 10.32
C LYS A 227 -26.40 29.25 11.46
N VAL A 228 -27.37 28.34 11.32
CA VAL A 228 -27.61 27.27 12.30
C VAL A 228 -26.35 26.41 12.48
N LEU A 229 -25.74 25.95 11.39
CA LEU A 229 -24.53 25.12 11.46
C LEU A 229 -23.32 25.88 12.02
N SER A 230 -23.10 27.12 11.57
CA SER A 230 -22.02 27.97 12.05
C SER A 230 -22.15 28.23 13.55
N ASP A 231 -23.35 28.56 14.03
CA ASP A 231 -23.58 28.83 15.45
C ASP A 231 -23.44 27.56 16.29
N LYS A 232 -23.90 26.40 15.80
CA LYS A 232 -23.66 25.11 16.46
C LYS A 232 -22.17 24.76 16.49
N ALA A 233 -21.43 25.02 15.40
CA ALA A 233 -19.98 24.82 15.36
C ALA A 233 -19.24 25.72 16.37
N LYS A 234 -19.65 26.99 16.53
CA LYS A 234 -19.10 27.91 17.54
C LYS A 234 -19.35 27.40 18.96
N GLU A 235 -20.58 26.98 19.26
CA GLU A 235 -20.93 26.41 20.57
C GLU A 235 -20.02 25.22 20.89
N ILE A 236 -19.95 24.25 19.97
CA ILE A 236 -19.14 23.05 20.12
C ILE A 236 -17.66 23.40 20.26
N LEU A 237 -17.13 24.34 19.47
CA LEU A 237 -15.73 24.75 19.55
C LEU A 237 -15.38 25.32 20.93
N ILE A 238 -16.28 26.11 21.54
CA ILE A 238 -16.08 26.65 22.89
C ILE A 238 -16.04 25.50 23.91
N GLU A 239 -16.95 24.53 23.80
CA GLU A 239 -17.00 23.39 24.70
C GLU A 239 -15.80 22.45 24.54
N LEU A 240 -15.41 22.13 23.31
CA LEU A 240 -14.22 21.33 23.00
C LEU A 240 -12.96 21.97 23.60
N ASN A 241 -12.80 23.29 23.46
CA ASN A 241 -11.68 24.01 24.07
C ASN A 241 -11.74 24.01 25.60
N THR A 242 -12.93 24.04 26.19
CA THR A 242 -13.10 24.00 27.65
C THR A 242 -12.74 22.63 28.20
N VAL A 243 -13.27 21.55 27.59
CA VAL A 243 -13.04 20.16 28.01
C VAL A 243 -11.58 19.74 27.76
N GLY A 244 -11.02 20.07 26.59
CA GLY A 244 -9.64 19.75 26.25
C GLY A 244 -8.62 20.39 27.21
N ASN A 245 -8.87 21.63 27.63
CA ASN A 245 -8.03 22.32 28.62
C ASN A 245 -8.08 21.64 30.00
N ILE A 246 -9.24 21.13 30.42
CA ILE A 246 -9.38 20.40 31.70
C ILE A 246 -8.61 19.08 31.66
N SER A 247 -8.70 18.33 30.56
CA SER A 247 -7.99 17.05 30.39
C SER A 247 -6.46 17.21 30.43
N SER A 248 -5.93 18.28 29.83
CA SER A 248 -4.48 18.58 29.85
C SER A 248 -3.92 18.95 31.22
N ARG A 249 -4.74 19.45 32.16
CA ARG A 249 -4.31 19.80 33.52
C ARG A 249 -4.29 18.62 34.49
N CYS A 250 -4.97 17.52 34.17
CA CYS A 250 -5.06 16.35 35.05
C CYS A 250 -4.00 15.27 34.75
N THR A 251 -3.08 15.52 33.82
CA THR A 251 -2.10 14.51 33.34
C THR A 251 -0.63 14.85 33.63
N THR A 252 -0.34 15.85 34.47
CA THR A 252 1.01 15.99 35.05
C THR A 252 1.11 15.15 36.33
N PRO A 253 1.79 13.98 36.31
CA PRO A 253 2.24 13.40 37.56
C PRO A 253 3.34 14.30 38.12
N ASP A 254 3.11 14.83 39.33
CA ASP A 254 4.18 15.39 40.14
C ASP A 254 5.18 14.25 40.42
N PHE A 255 6.31 14.27 39.70
CA PHE A 255 7.50 13.50 40.01
C PHE A 255 8.61 14.45 40.46
#